data_AF-A0ABD0Y2N6-F1
#
_entry.id   AF-A0ABD0Y2N6-F1
#
_cell.length_a   1.000
_cell.length_b   1.000
_cell.length_c   1.000
_cell.angle_alpha   90.00
_cell.angle_beta   90.00
_cell.angle_gamma   90.00
#
_symmetry.space_group_name_H-M   'P 1'
#
loop_
_entity.id
_entity.type
_entity.pdbx_description
1 polymer ?
#
loop_
_entity_poly.entity_id
_entity_poly.type
_entity_poly.pdbx_seq_one_letter_code
_entity_poly.pdbx_strand_id
1 'polypeptide(L)'
;MDCRNVLEATKMATELYREAIHVPFMAKFVVFAKRVDPTEARLRVFCMTDDKEDKTLEHQEHFTEVAKSRDVEVLEGKLQYVEFAGNLIPVTKSGEQLKLIFRAFKENRLPFTVRVKDPHADSIGRMLFMREPKVPKGDAPQHPICILNLVLPENIIPESGIPEHGSKLITTSQGGLSSWQRLSDISNLVGEDWVRLANQLGLTPSHVNHIKTELCESSIPHQALAMLKMWIETAAASLEDALRHIGREDIIQQCTFNMDQSDLDILNEELSPLPSERISKIETYIEKDLIKVNSCPCYVIYINFLI
;
A
#
# COMPACT_ATOMS: atom_id res chain seq x y z
N MET A 1 19.65 17.83 46.93
CA MET A 1 20.48 16.91 46.12
C MET A 1 21.66 16.53 46.99
N ASP A 2 21.76 15.27 47.41
CA ASP A 2 22.95 14.79 48.12
C ASP A 2 24.01 14.44 47.06
N CYS A 3 25.12 15.18 47.05
CA CYS A 3 26.10 15.13 45.98
C CYS A 3 27.51 15.07 46.56
N ARG A 4 28.27 14.04 46.17
CA ARG A 4 29.68 13.88 46.58
C ARG A 4 30.61 14.94 45.97
N ASN A 5 30.28 15.46 44.78
CA ASN A 5 31.05 16.49 44.09
C ASN A 5 30.32 17.84 44.10
N VAL A 6 30.43 18.56 45.21
CA VAL A 6 29.69 19.82 45.45
C VAL A 6 29.96 20.88 44.37
N LEU A 7 31.16 20.90 43.78
CA LEU A 7 31.54 21.86 42.73
C LEU A 7 30.71 21.69 41.44
N GLU A 8 30.28 20.46 41.13
CA GLU A 8 29.47 20.15 39.96
C GLU A 8 27.97 20.12 40.25
N ALA A 9 27.55 20.33 41.51
CA ALA A 9 26.16 20.21 41.94
C ALA A 9 25.21 21.09 41.14
N THR A 10 25.59 22.34 40.85
CA THR A 10 24.77 23.26 40.03
C THR A 10 24.61 22.76 38.59
N LYS A 11 25.68 22.22 37.99
CA LYS A 11 25.65 21.66 36.63
C LYS A 11 24.73 20.44 36.58
N MET A 12 24.93 19.48 37.49
CA MET A 12 24.09 18.27 37.59
C MET A 12 22.62 18.62 37.86
N ALA A 13 22.34 19.59 38.74
CA ALA A 13 20.98 20.05 39.00
C ALA A 13 20.34 20.70 37.77
N THR A 14 21.11 21.47 37.00
CA THR A 14 20.63 22.10 35.76
C THR A 14 20.33 21.05 34.70
N GLU A 15 21.18 20.04 34.52
CA GLU A 15 20.98 18.94 33.58
C GLU A 15 19.76 18.10 33.98
N LEU A 16 19.64 17.72 35.25
CA LEU A 16 18.49 16.99 35.78
C LEU A 16 17.20 17.79 35.60
N TYR A 17 17.22 19.09 35.92
CA TYR A 17 16.06 19.96 35.74
C TYR A 17 15.64 20.03 34.28
N ARG A 18 16.59 20.19 33.34
CA ARG A 18 16.29 20.21 31.89
C ARG A 18 15.65 18.93 31.40
N GLU A 19 15.98 17.77 31.96
CA GLU A 19 15.32 16.51 31.61
C GLU A 19 13.97 16.35 32.31
N ALA A 20 13.87 16.74 33.58
CA ALA A 20 12.68 16.53 34.41
C ALA A 20 11.50 17.49 34.11
N ILE A 21 11.75 18.64 33.47
CA ILE A 21 10.68 19.59 33.11
C ILE A 21 9.78 19.09 31.98
N HIS A 22 10.22 18.08 31.23
CA HIS A 22 9.44 17.56 30.12
C HIS A 22 8.24 16.76 30.63
N VAL A 23 7.07 17.03 30.06
CA VAL A 23 5.83 16.39 30.46
C VAL A 23 5.79 14.96 29.88
N PRO A 24 5.58 13.92 30.71
CA PRO A 24 5.39 12.55 30.25
C PRO A 24 3.97 12.34 29.72
N PHE A 25 3.88 11.66 28.58
CA PHE A 25 2.63 11.22 27.96
C PHE A 25 2.66 9.72 27.72
N MET A 26 1.50 9.07 27.84
CA MET A 26 1.31 7.70 27.41
C MET A 26 0.96 7.71 25.92
N ALA A 27 1.82 7.11 25.10
CA ALA A 27 1.65 7.02 23.66
C ALA A 27 1.88 5.58 23.18
N LYS A 28 1.42 5.32 21.96
CA LYS A 28 1.64 4.05 21.26
C LYS A 28 2.50 4.29 20.03
N PHE A 29 3.41 3.36 19.77
CA PHE A 29 4.12 3.25 18.52
C PHE A 29 3.38 2.29 17.61
N VAL A 30 3.00 2.76 16.43
CA VAL A 30 2.34 1.95 15.40
C VAL A 30 3.20 1.96 14.15
N VAL A 31 3.36 0.79 13.54
CA VAL A 31 4.24 0.59 12.40
C VAL A 31 3.42 0.03 11.26
N PHE A 32 3.41 0.79 10.18
CA PHE A 32 2.79 0.39 8.93
C PHE A 32 3.88 0.03 7.92
N ALA A 33 3.66 -1.01 7.13
CA ALA A 33 4.55 -1.40 6.05
C ALA A 33 3.79 -1.60 4.74
N LYS A 34 4.47 -1.28 3.64
CA LYS A 34 4.05 -1.57 2.27
C LYS A 34 5.24 -2.17 1.54
N ARG A 35 5.12 -3.43 1.12
CA ARG A 35 6.18 -4.11 0.38
C ARG A 35 6.13 -3.66 -1.08
N VAL A 36 7.26 -3.14 -1.58
CA VAL A 36 7.34 -2.57 -2.94
C VAL A 36 8.06 -3.54 -3.88
N ASP A 37 8.98 -4.33 -3.32
CA ASP A 37 9.80 -5.34 -4.00
C ASP A 37 9.99 -6.55 -3.06
N PRO A 38 10.35 -7.76 -3.54
CA PRO A 38 10.70 -8.86 -2.64
C PRO A 38 11.81 -8.50 -1.65
N THR A 39 12.73 -7.61 -2.03
CA THR A 39 13.86 -7.19 -1.20
C THR A 39 13.69 -5.81 -0.56
N GLU A 40 12.60 -5.09 -0.84
CA GLU A 40 12.40 -3.71 -0.36
C GLU A 40 10.97 -3.43 0.12
N ALA A 41 10.86 -2.75 1.26
CA ALA A 41 9.58 -2.30 1.81
C ALA A 41 9.67 -0.88 2.36
N ARG A 42 8.57 -0.15 2.27
CA ARG A 42 8.38 1.17 2.88
C ARG A 42 7.72 1.02 4.23
N LEU A 43 8.30 1.66 5.24
CA LEU A 43 7.75 1.71 6.57
C LEU A 43 7.31 3.12 6.91
N ARG A 44 6.25 3.22 7.70
CA ARG A 44 5.80 4.45 8.34
C ARG A 44 5.58 4.16 9.80
N VAL A 45 6.31 4.88 10.63
CA VAL A 45 6.18 4.79 12.07
C VAL A 45 5.41 5.98 12.56
N PHE A 46 4.46 5.72 13.46
CA PHE A 46 3.69 6.73 14.16
C PHE A 46 3.95 6.63 15.65
N CYS A 47 4.01 7.79 16.29
CA CYS A 47 3.91 7.89 17.74
C CYS A 47 2.73 8.81 18.06
N MET A 48 1.66 8.24 18.61
CA MET A 48 0.41 8.96 18.84
C MET A 48 -0.17 8.67 20.23
N THR A 49 -0.89 9.66 20.74
CA THR A 49 -1.77 9.53 21.91
C THR A 49 -3.13 8.98 21.46
N ASP A 50 -3.74 8.11 22.27
CA ASP A 50 -4.86 7.19 21.94
C ASP A 50 -6.04 7.75 21.11
N ASP A 51 -6.34 9.05 21.21
CA ASP A 51 -7.54 9.68 20.62
C ASP A 51 -7.65 9.70 19.07
N LYS A 52 -6.68 9.14 18.32
CA LYS A 52 -6.58 9.34 16.86
C LYS A 52 -6.17 8.11 16.03
N GLU A 53 -6.20 6.91 16.58
CA GLU A 53 -5.72 5.72 15.86
C GLU A 53 -6.51 5.43 14.57
N ASP A 54 -7.84 5.56 14.60
CA ASP A 54 -8.71 5.20 13.47
C ASP A 54 -8.70 6.19 12.28
N LYS A 55 -7.86 7.24 12.31
CA LYS A 55 -7.92 8.36 11.36
C LYS A 55 -6.72 8.47 10.42
N THR A 56 -5.84 7.49 10.38
CA THR A 56 -4.64 7.58 9.56
C THR A 56 -4.90 7.08 8.12
N LEU A 57 -4.39 7.80 7.11
CA LEU A 57 -4.67 7.54 5.69
C LEU A 57 -3.96 6.28 5.13
N GLU A 58 -3.21 5.57 5.97
CA GLU A 58 -2.33 4.45 5.61
C GLU A 58 -3.09 3.30 4.95
N HIS A 59 -4.28 2.98 5.46
CA HIS A 59 -5.12 1.95 4.87
C HIS A 59 -5.58 2.31 3.46
N GLN A 60 -5.83 3.59 3.19
CA GLN A 60 -6.20 4.08 1.85
C GLN A 60 -5.01 4.04 0.88
N GLU A 61 -3.78 4.20 1.39
CA GLU A 61 -2.55 4.13 0.60
C GLU A 61 -1.96 2.71 0.47
N HIS A 62 -2.73 1.70 0.89
CA HIS A 62 -2.38 0.28 0.89
C HIS A 62 -1.17 -0.07 1.78
N PHE A 63 -1.03 0.62 2.91
CA PHE A 63 -0.14 0.19 3.98
C PHE A 63 -0.87 -0.77 4.93
N THR A 64 -0.15 -1.75 5.43
CA THR A 64 -0.64 -2.73 6.42
C THR A 64 0.00 -2.46 7.76
N GLU A 65 -0.78 -2.46 8.85
CA GLU A 65 -0.22 -2.44 10.20
C GLU A 65 0.55 -3.75 10.46
N VAL A 66 1.83 -3.65 10.77
CA VAL A 66 2.71 -4.82 10.99
C VAL A 66 3.14 -4.96 12.46
N ALA A 67 3.04 -3.89 13.24
CA ALA A 67 3.33 -3.94 14.66
C ALA A 67 2.73 -2.75 15.40
N LYS A 68 2.37 -2.98 16.67
CA LYS A 68 1.84 -1.97 17.58
C LYS A 68 2.36 -2.21 18.99
N SER A 69 2.78 -1.14 19.67
CA SER A 69 3.21 -1.21 21.06
C SER A 69 2.03 -1.13 22.03
N ARG A 70 2.27 -1.55 23.27
CA ARG A 70 1.47 -1.11 24.42
C ARG A 70 1.68 0.39 24.67
N ASP A 71 0.89 0.95 25.59
CA ASP A 71 1.12 2.30 26.08
C ASP A 71 2.49 2.41 26.76
N VAL A 72 3.28 3.36 26.30
CA VAL A 72 4.61 3.66 26.83
C VAL A 72 4.76 5.14 27.11
N GLU A 73 5.59 5.45 28.09
CA GLU A 73 5.90 6.83 28.44
C GLU A 73 6.87 7.44 27.44
N VAL A 74 6.45 8.56 26.85
CA VAL A 74 7.26 9.41 25.97
C VAL A 74 7.18 10.86 26.44
N LEU A 75 8.28 11.60 26.28
CA LEU A 75 8.39 12.96 26.79
C LEU A 75 8.11 13.98 25.68
N GLU A 76 7.33 15.01 25.98
CA GLU A 76 6.98 16.08 25.04
C GLU A 76 8.22 16.80 24.51
N GLY A 77 8.30 16.93 23.18
CA GLY A 77 9.37 17.62 22.48
C GLY A 77 10.70 16.86 22.41
N LYS A 78 10.79 15.64 22.96
CA LYS A 78 11.99 14.80 22.89
C LYS A 78 12.03 13.96 21.61
N LEU A 79 13.24 13.69 21.16
CA LEU A 79 13.52 12.78 20.05
C LEU A 79 13.43 11.33 20.53
N GLN A 80 12.82 10.48 19.72
CA GLN A 80 12.82 9.04 19.87
C GLN A 80 13.65 8.46 18.73
N TYR A 81 14.78 7.86 19.08
CA TYR A 81 15.72 7.28 18.13
C TYR A 81 15.29 5.86 17.80
N VAL A 82 15.53 5.45 16.55
CA VAL A 82 15.12 4.14 16.06
C VAL A 82 16.33 3.31 15.71
N GLU A 83 16.36 2.07 16.21
CA GLU A 83 17.37 1.08 15.88
C GLU A 83 16.74 -0.19 15.30
N PHE A 84 17.49 -0.89 14.45
CA PHE A 84 17.05 -2.09 13.76
C PHE A 84 17.96 -3.27 14.07
N ALA A 85 17.34 -4.44 14.21
CA ALA A 85 18.02 -5.72 14.30
C ALA A 85 17.25 -6.79 13.51
N GLY A 86 17.93 -7.86 13.10
CA GLY A 86 17.32 -8.94 12.32
C GLY A 86 17.56 -8.80 10.82
N ASN A 87 16.61 -9.28 10.01
CA ASN A 87 16.75 -9.37 8.56
C ASN A 87 16.35 -8.08 7.82
N LEU A 88 15.83 -7.07 8.52
CA LEU A 88 15.45 -5.79 7.95
C LEU A 88 16.49 -4.72 8.29
N ILE A 89 16.99 -4.03 7.26
CA ILE A 89 17.99 -2.96 7.38
C ILE A 89 17.39 -1.66 6.84
N PRO A 90 17.37 -0.56 7.61
CA PRO A 90 16.90 0.73 7.11
C PRO A 90 17.88 1.30 6.09
N VAL A 91 17.33 1.91 5.03
CA VAL A 91 18.10 2.65 4.03
C VAL A 91 18.27 4.09 4.53
N THR A 92 19.44 4.41 5.06
CA THR A 92 19.80 5.76 5.53
C THR A 92 21.09 6.25 4.88
N LYS A 93 21.33 7.56 4.94
CA LYS A 93 22.61 8.14 4.54
C LYS A 93 23.70 7.75 5.55
N SER A 94 24.95 7.71 5.11
CA SER A 94 26.09 7.37 5.96
C SER A 94 26.14 8.26 7.21
N GLY A 95 26.10 7.64 8.39
CA GLY A 95 26.14 8.33 9.68
C GLY A 95 24.78 8.84 10.20
N GLU A 96 23.69 8.64 9.45
CA GLU A 96 22.36 9.07 9.86
C GLU A 96 21.63 7.99 10.66
N GLN A 97 21.07 8.38 11.81
CA GLN A 97 20.18 7.55 12.62
C GLN A 97 18.74 8.07 12.50
N LEU A 98 17.81 7.15 12.20
CA LEU A 98 16.38 7.44 12.16
C LEU A 98 15.89 7.90 13.53
N LYS A 99 15.11 8.98 13.54
CA LYS A 99 14.56 9.59 14.74
C LYS A 99 13.27 10.32 14.45
N LEU A 100 12.32 10.29 15.38
CA LEU A 100 11.09 11.07 15.33
C LEU A 100 11.02 12.01 16.53
N ILE A 101 10.41 13.19 16.38
CA ILE A 101 10.10 14.06 17.51
C ILE A 101 8.69 13.76 17.99
N PHE A 102 8.51 13.56 19.29
CA PHE A 102 7.18 13.40 19.86
C PHE A 102 6.58 14.77 20.22
N ARG A 103 5.36 15.00 19.73
CA ARG A 103 4.49 16.12 20.11
C ARG A 103 3.10 15.58 20.41
N ALA A 104 2.64 15.79 21.63
CA ALA A 104 1.34 15.33 22.11
C ALA A 104 0.21 15.91 21.25
N PHE A 105 -0.84 15.10 21.06
CA PHE A 105 -2.03 15.45 20.29
C PHE A 105 -1.81 15.78 18.80
N LYS A 106 -0.58 15.63 18.30
CA LYS A 106 -0.20 15.75 16.89
C LYS A 106 0.15 14.38 16.31
N GLU A 107 0.04 14.27 14.99
CA GLU A 107 0.56 13.11 14.27
C GLU A 107 2.07 13.21 14.18
N ASN A 108 2.78 12.29 14.85
CA ASN A 108 4.24 12.20 14.76
C ASN A 108 4.59 11.04 13.83
N ARG A 109 4.92 11.35 12.58
CA ARG A 109 5.10 10.39 11.50
C ARG A 109 6.55 10.36 11.01
N LEU A 110 7.11 9.16 10.85
CA LEU A 110 8.46 8.92 10.33
C LEU A 110 8.40 7.90 9.17
N PRO A 111 8.42 8.35 7.91
CA PRO A 111 8.52 7.48 6.75
C PRO A 111 9.99 7.15 6.43
N PHE A 112 10.27 5.90 6.05
CA PHE A 112 11.58 5.46 5.55
C PHE A 112 11.46 4.12 4.80
N THR A 113 12.54 3.71 4.15
CA THR A 113 12.63 2.44 3.42
C THR A 113 13.50 1.45 4.20
N VAL A 114 13.15 0.17 4.14
CA VAL A 114 13.97 -0.94 4.61
C VAL A 114 14.25 -1.92 3.48
N ARG A 115 15.42 -2.56 3.54
CA ARG A 115 15.80 -3.66 2.67
C ARG A 115 15.91 -4.96 3.47
N VAL A 116 15.59 -6.05 2.80
CA VAL A 116 15.80 -7.41 3.32
C VAL A 116 17.26 -7.77 3.10
N LYS A 117 17.97 -8.12 4.18
CA LYS A 117 19.40 -8.45 4.15
C LYS A 117 19.67 -9.78 3.45
N ASP A 118 18.89 -10.80 3.82
CA ASP A 118 18.92 -12.15 3.28
C ASP A 118 17.55 -12.49 2.68
N PRO A 119 17.40 -12.45 1.35
CA PRO A 119 16.13 -12.74 0.67
C PRO A 119 15.66 -14.18 0.83
N HIS A 120 16.53 -15.11 1.23
CA HIS A 120 16.20 -16.52 1.44
C HIS A 120 15.70 -16.81 2.86
N ALA A 121 15.81 -15.85 3.77
CA ALA A 121 15.31 -15.94 5.14
C ALA A 121 13.99 -15.17 5.29
N ASP A 122 13.27 -15.46 6.38
CA ASP A 122 12.02 -14.77 6.70
C ASP A 122 12.23 -13.25 6.75
N SER A 123 11.27 -12.51 6.19
CA SER A 123 11.28 -11.05 6.10
C SER A 123 10.90 -10.39 7.44
N ILE A 124 11.62 -10.76 8.51
CA ILE A 124 11.36 -10.39 9.90
C ILE A 124 12.46 -9.47 10.41
N GLY A 125 12.05 -8.42 11.13
CA GLY A 125 12.95 -7.49 11.79
C GLY A 125 12.52 -7.20 13.22
N ARG A 126 13.39 -6.53 13.96
CA ARG A 126 13.09 -5.93 15.26
C ARG A 126 13.42 -4.46 15.20
N MET A 127 12.48 -3.65 15.66
CA MET A 127 12.65 -2.21 15.78
C MET A 127 12.64 -1.82 17.24
N LEU A 128 13.64 -1.04 17.64
CA LEU A 128 13.85 -0.60 19.01
C LEU A 128 13.72 0.92 19.05
N PHE A 129 12.91 1.42 19.96
CA PHE A 129 12.75 2.85 20.21
C PHE A 129 13.60 3.25 21.43
N MET A 130 14.52 4.19 21.24
CA MET A 130 15.52 4.60 22.23
C MET A 130 15.30 6.07 22.62
N ARG A 131 15.59 6.40 23.88
CA ARG A 131 15.54 7.79 24.38
C ARG A 131 16.72 8.63 23.91
N GLU A 132 17.88 8.00 23.73
CA GLU A 132 19.13 8.65 23.37
C GLU A 132 19.68 8.11 22.04
N PRO A 133 20.61 8.82 21.38
CA PRO A 133 21.29 8.34 20.20
C PRO A 133 22.01 7.01 20.45
N LYS A 134 22.26 6.28 19.36
CA LYS A 134 23.01 5.03 19.41
C LYS A 134 24.42 5.26 19.99
N VAL A 135 24.78 4.46 20.99
CA VAL A 135 26.11 4.48 21.60
C VAL A 135 27.10 3.58 20.84
N PRO A 136 28.40 3.93 20.81
CA PRO A 136 29.47 3.09 20.29
C PRO A 136 29.54 1.71 20.94
N LYS A 137 30.13 0.74 20.21
CA LYS A 137 30.40 -0.59 20.76
C LYS A 137 31.41 -0.48 21.91
N GLY A 138 30.98 -0.79 23.12
CA GLY A 138 31.80 -0.77 24.34
C GLY A 138 31.16 -0.01 25.49
N ASP A 139 30.25 0.92 25.18
CA ASP A 139 29.47 1.62 26.19
C ASP A 139 28.32 0.75 26.72
N ALA A 140 27.79 1.12 27.89
CA ALA A 140 26.70 0.39 28.52
C ALA A 140 25.46 0.34 27.60
N PRO A 141 24.84 -0.84 27.41
CA PRO A 141 23.67 -0.96 26.56
C PRO A 141 22.51 -0.16 27.16
N GLN A 142 21.90 0.70 26.34
CA GLN A 142 20.73 1.46 26.73
C GLN A 142 19.47 0.56 26.76
N HIS A 143 18.53 0.90 27.64
CA HIS A 143 17.23 0.25 27.67
C HIS A 143 16.27 0.93 26.68
N PRO A 144 15.69 0.17 25.71
CA PRO A 144 14.69 0.71 24.81
C PRO A 144 13.40 1.05 25.57
N ILE A 145 12.69 2.06 25.07
CA ILE A 145 11.33 2.42 25.49
C ILE A 145 10.39 1.27 25.18
N CYS A 146 10.49 0.74 23.96
CA CYS A 146 9.84 -0.49 23.55
C CYS A 146 10.58 -1.16 22.40
N ILE A 147 10.27 -2.45 22.21
CA ILE A 147 10.80 -3.29 21.14
C ILE A 147 9.59 -3.86 20.40
N LEU A 148 9.57 -3.69 19.08
CA LEU A 148 8.53 -4.23 18.21
C LEU A 148 9.13 -5.26 17.25
N ASN A 149 8.49 -6.42 17.16
CA ASN A 149 8.79 -7.42 16.14
C ASN A 149 8.02 -7.05 14.88
N LEU A 150 8.72 -6.98 13.75
CA LEU A 150 8.16 -6.60 12.46
C LEU A 150 8.11 -7.83 11.57
N VAL A 151 6.95 -8.07 10.95
CA VAL A 151 6.76 -9.06 9.90
C VAL A 151 6.29 -8.31 8.66
N LEU A 152 7.09 -8.31 7.60
CA LEU A 152 6.66 -7.66 6.36
C LEU A 152 5.47 -8.40 5.74
N PRO A 153 4.50 -7.68 5.15
CA PRO A 153 3.38 -8.31 4.46
C PRO A 153 3.87 -9.13 3.26
N GLU A 154 3.15 -10.21 2.95
CA GLU A 154 3.45 -11.09 1.80
C GLU A 154 3.08 -10.41 0.47
N ASN A 155 2.03 -9.60 0.47
CA ASN A 155 1.55 -8.90 -0.71
C ASN A 155 2.54 -7.79 -1.12
N ILE A 156 3.04 -7.88 -2.35
CA ILE A 156 3.90 -6.86 -2.97
C ILE A 156 3.02 -5.92 -3.77
N ILE A 157 3.05 -4.65 -3.40
CA ILE A 157 2.31 -3.57 -4.06
C ILE A 157 3.36 -2.64 -4.66
N PRO A 158 3.76 -2.87 -5.93
CA PRO A 158 4.74 -2.02 -6.58
C PRO A 158 4.22 -0.59 -6.62
N GLU A 159 5.11 0.36 -6.40
CA GLU A 159 4.76 1.77 -6.46
C GLU A 159 4.46 2.13 -7.91
N SER A 160 3.27 2.68 -8.18
CA SER A 160 2.99 3.39 -9.43
C SER A 160 3.79 4.69 -9.43
N GLY A 161 5.08 4.59 -9.75
CA GLY A 161 5.98 5.73 -9.92
C GLY A 161 5.75 6.44 -11.25
N ILE A 162 5.85 7.77 -11.24
CA ILE A 162 6.32 8.54 -12.39
C ILE A 162 7.64 7.88 -12.83
N PRO A 163 7.80 7.45 -14.10
CA PRO A 163 8.86 6.51 -14.44
C PRO A 163 10.21 7.23 -14.60
N GLU A 164 11.12 7.03 -13.63
CA GLU A 164 12.55 7.06 -13.92
C GLU A 164 12.97 5.69 -14.44
N HIS A 165 13.30 5.65 -15.72
CA HIS A 165 14.06 4.64 -16.43
C HIS A 165 13.69 3.16 -16.25
N GLY A 166 12.96 2.67 -17.25
CA GLY A 166 13.39 1.48 -18.00
C GLY A 166 13.03 0.15 -17.38
N SER A 167 11.79 -0.30 -17.58
CA SER A 167 11.47 -1.72 -17.51
C SER A 167 10.15 -2.05 -18.19
N LYS A 168 10.29 -2.60 -19.41
CA LYS A 168 9.50 -3.69 -20.03
C LYS A 168 8.02 -3.77 -19.67
N LEU A 169 7.19 -3.40 -20.63
CA LEU A 169 5.76 -3.64 -20.60
C LEU A 169 5.42 -4.98 -21.30
N ILE A 170 4.88 -5.90 -20.50
CA ILE A 170 3.94 -7.00 -20.80
C ILE A 170 4.46 -8.23 -21.57
N THR A 171 4.44 -9.37 -20.87
CA THR A 171 3.91 -10.61 -21.45
C THR A 171 2.95 -11.25 -20.47
N THR A 172 1.79 -11.59 -20.99
CA THR A 172 0.62 -12.21 -20.38
C THR A 172 0.97 -13.43 -19.53
N SER A 173 0.70 -13.39 -18.24
CA SER A 173 -0.04 -14.44 -17.51
C SER A 173 -0.19 -14.06 -16.04
N GLN A 174 -1.45 -13.90 -15.61
CA GLN A 174 -1.89 -13.78 -14.21
C GLN A 174 -1.29 -12.61 -13.40
N GLY A 175 -2.05 -11.52 -13.28
CA GLY A 175 -1.69 -10.42 -12.37
C GLY A 175 -2.79 -9.36 -12.26
N GLY A 176 -3.74 -9.58 -11.36
CA GLY A 176 -4.75 -8.58 -11.01
C GLY A 176 -4.13 -7.48 -10.14
N LEU A 177 -3.99 -6.26 -10.68
CA LEU A 177 -4.29 -4.96 -10.03
C LEU A 177 -3.92 -3.79 -10.96
N SER A 178 -2.90 -3.94 -11.81
CA SER A 178 -2.48 -2.93 -12.80
C SER A 178 -3.42 -2.83 -14.01
N SER A 179 -4.07 -3.94 -14.38
CA SER A 179 -5.17 -3.96 -15.35
C SER A 179 -6.36 -3.14 -14.85
N TRP A 180 -6.73 -3.28 -13.57
CA TRP A 180 -7.94 -2.66 -13.02
C TRP A 180 -7.89 -1.12 -12.99
N GLN A 181 -6.73 -0.53 -12.70
CA GLN A 181 -6.54 0.93 -12.71
C GLN A 181 -6.62 1.51 -14.13
N ARG A 182 -6.02 0.84 -15.11
CA ARG A 182 -6.18 1.22 -16.53
C ARG A 182 -7.63 1.07 -17.00
N LEU A 183 -8.32 0.01 -16.56
CA LEU A 183 -9.73 -0.17 -16.89
C LEU A 183 -10.62 0.88 -16.23
N SER A 184 -10.33 1.34 -15.01
CA SER A 184 -11.09 2.41 -14.39
C SER A 184 -10.91 3.72 -15.16
N ASP A 185 -9.70 4.04 -15.60
CA ASP A 185 -9.42 5.23 -16.40
C ASP A 185 -10.14 5.15 -17.76
N ILE A 186 -10.04 4.01 -18.43
CA ILE A 186 -10.77 3.76 -19.69
C ILE A 186 -12.28 3.82 -19.46
N SER A 187 -12.81 3.26 -18.36
CA SER A 187 -14.25 3.28 -18.07
C SER A 187 -14.79 4.70 -17.84
N ASN A 188 -13.96 5.58 -17.27
CA ASN A 188 -14.30 7.00 -17.10
C ASN A 188 -14.24 7.76 -18.43
N LEU A 189 -13.31 7.40 -19.32
CA LEU A 189 -13.12 8.07 -20.61
C LEU A 189 -14.10 7.60 -21.70
N VAL A 190 -14.51 6.33 -21.66
CA VAL A 190 -15.44 5.73 -22.64
C VAL A 190 -16.84 6.33 -22.50
N GLY A 191 -17.31 6.61 -21.28
CA GLY A 191 -18.63 7.21 -21.07
C GLY A 191 -19.75 6.39 -21.72
N GLU A 192 -20.75 7.05 -22.32
CA GLU A 192 -21.91 6.39 -22.93
C GLU A 192 -21.57 5.50 -24.14
N ASP A 193 -20.37 5.64 -24.71
CA ASP A 193 -19.90 4.83 -25.84
C ASP A 193 -19.58 3.38 -25.46
N TRP A 194 -19.65 3.02 -24.17
CA TRP A 194 -19.34 1.67 -23.68
C TRP A 194 -20.23 0.60 -24.33
N VAL A 195 -21.46 0.96 -24.73
CA VAL A 195 -22.38 0.05 -25.43
C VAL A 195 -21.90 -0.26 -26.85
N ARG A 196 -21.35 0.75 -27.54
CA ARG A 196 -20.78 0.59 -28.89
C ARG A 196 -19.48 -0.20 -28.82
N LEU A 197 -18.67 0.08 -27.80
CA LEU A 197 -17.45 -0.64 -27.51
C LEU A 197 -17.73 -2.13 -27.22
N ALA A 198 -18.75 -2.43 -26.41
CA ALA A 198 -19.14 -3.81 -26.09
C ALA A 198 -19.43 -4.64 -27.34
N ASN A 199 -20.14 -4.06 -28.31
CA ASN A 199 -20.48 -4.73 -29.56
C ASN A 199 -19.23 -5.01 -30.42
N GLN A 200 -18.26 -4.09 -30.44
CA GLN A 200 -16.97 -4.28 -31.12
C GLN A 200 -16.08 -5.31 -30.42
N LEU A 201 -16.16 -5.40 -29.09
CA LEU A 201 -15.44 -6.38 -28.28
C LEU A 201 -16.07 -7.80 -28.35
N GLY A 202 -17.10 -8.00 -29.17
CA GLY A 202 -17.76 -9.29 -29.37
C GLY A 202 -18.71 -9.68 -28.23
N LEU A 203 -19.10 -8.75 -27.36
CA LEU A 203 -20.08 -9.01 -26.31
C LEU A 203 -21.49 -9.05 -26.91
N THR A 204 -22.26 -10.07 -26.54
CA THR A 204 -23.61 -10.27 -27.06
C THR A 204 -24.58 -9.18 -26.56
N PRO A 205 -25.64 -8.87 -27.32
CA PRO A 205 -26.68 -7.94 -26.86
C PRO A 205 -27.32 -8.33 -25.53
N SER A 206 -27.39 -9.64 -25.23
CA SER A 206 -27.84 -10.15 -23.93
C SER A 206 -26.92 -9.74 -22.78
N HIS A 207 -25.60 -9.74 -22.98
CA HIS A 207 -24.65 -9.30 -21.95
C HIS A 207 -24.76 -7.79 -21.68
N VAL A 208 -24.96 -6.99 -22.73
CA VAL A 208 -25.18 -5.54 -22.60
C VAL A 208 -26.49 -5.24 -21.86
N ASN A 209 -27.56 -5.96 -22.19
CA ASN A 209 -28.86 -5.80 -21.51
C ASN A 209 -28.81 -6.26 -20.04
N HIS A 210 -28.02 -7.30 -19.74
CA HIS A 210 -27.77 -7.74 -18.37
C HIS A 210 -27.11 -6.63 -17.54
N ILE A 211 -26.02 -6.04 -18.03
CA ILE A 211 -25.34 -4.91 -17.38
C ILE A 211 -26.31 -3.73 -17.19
N LYS A 212 -27.10 -3.39 -18.21
CA LYS A 212 -28.08 -2.29 -18.12
C LYS A 212 -29.19 -2.54 -17.12
N THR A 213 -29.60 -3.79 -16.92
CA THR A 213 -30.72 -4.12 -16.03
C THR A 213 -30.25 -4.25 -14.58
N GLU A 214 -29.09 -4.88 -14.34
CA GLU A 214 -28.54 -5.02 -12.98
C GLU A 214 -27.89 -3.75 -12.45
N LEU A 215 -27.32 -2.92 -13.32
CA LEU A 215 -26.62 -1.68 -12.94
C LEU A 215 -27.38 -0.44 -13.42
N CYS A 216 -28.71 -0.52 -13.54
CA CYS A 216 -29.57 0.56 -14.05
C CYS A 216 -29.53 1.83 -13.18
N GLU A 217 -29.31 1.68 -11.87
CA GLU A 217 -29.17 2.78 -10.90
C GLU A 217 -27.72 3.24 -10.71
N SER A 218 -26.74 2.56 -11.33
CA SER A 218 -25.32 2.86 -11.22
C SER A 218 -24.85 3.84 -12.29
N SER A 219 -23.77 4.57 -12.01
CA SER A 219 -23.19 5.56 -12.95
C SER A 219 -22.67 4.91 -14.23
N ILE A 220 -22.67 5.67 -15.34
CA ILE A 220 -22.22 5.22 -16.66
C ILE A 220 -20.78 4.64 -16.65
N PRO A 221 -19.80 5.24 -15.94
CA PRO A 221 -18.48 4.64 -15.82
C PRO A 221 -18.48 3.28 -15.10
N HIS A 222 -19.40 3.08 -14.17
CA HIS A 222 -19.55 1.80 -13.47
C HIS A 222 -20.07 0.70 -14.41
N GLN A 223 -21.01 1.04 -15.29
CA GLN A 223 -21.49 0.15 -16.36
C GLN A 223 -20.39 -0.17 -17.38
N ALA A 224 -19.59 0.84 -17.76
CA ALA A 224 -18.45 0.67 -18.65
C ALA A 224 -17.34 -0.21 -18.03
N LEU A 225 -17.07 -0.07 -16.74
CA LEU A 225 -16.10 -0.89 -16.01
C LEU A 225 -16.56 -2.34 -15.90
N ALA A 226 -17.86 -2.57 -15.64
CA ALA A 226 -18.45 -3.91 -15.62
C ALA A 226 -18.39 -4.59 -16.99
N MET A 227 -18.57 -3.83 -18.08
CA MET A 227 -18.39 -4.33 -19.44
C MET A 227 -16.95 -4.72 -19.74
N LEU A 228 -15.98 -3.87 -19.38
CA LEU A 228 -14.56 -4.16 -19.58
C LEU A 228 -14.09 -5.36 -18.76
N LYS A 229 -14.63 -5.53 -17.54
CA LYS A 229 -14.45 -6.74 -16.71
C LYS A 229 -14.87 -8.00 -17.45
N MET A 230 -16.09 -7.98 -17.99
CA MET A 230 -16.66 -9.10 -18.71
C MET A 230 -15.93 -9.39 -20.04
N TRP A 231 -15.36 -8.37 -20.70
CA TRP A 231 -14.52 -8.57 -21.88
C TRP A 231 -13.16 -9.20 -21.57
N ILE A 232 -12.51 -8.83 -20.46
CA ILE A 232 -11.24 -9.46 -20.05
C ILE A 232 -11.40 -10.98 -19.90
N GLU A 233 -12.57 -11.42 -19.45
CA GLU A 233 -12.88 -12.83 -19.27
C GLU A 233 -13.14 -13.57 -20.58
N THR A 234 -13.56 -12.88 -21.65
CA THR A 234 -13.82 -13.49 -22.95
C THR A 234 -12.62 -13.48 -23.89
N ALA A 235 -11.62 -12.60 -23.65
CA ALA A 235 -10.36 -12.49 -24.40
C ALA A 235 -10.51 -12.50 -25.93
N ALA A 236 -11.67 -12.04 -26.44
CA ALA A 236 -12.12 -12.34 -27.80
C ALA A 236 -11.58 -11.38 -28.87
N ALA A 237 -11.21 -10.16 -28.48
CA ALA A 237 -10.79 -9.10 -29.41
C ALA A 237 -9.82 -8.13 -28.72
N SER A 238 -8.93 -7.51 -29.50
CA SER A 238 -8.04 -6.44 -29.03
C SER A 238 -8.85 -5.19 -28.66
N LEU A 239 -8.68 -4.70 -27.44
CA LEU A 239 -9.33 -3.46 -26.99
C LEU A 239 -8.88 -2.24 -27.79
N GLU A 240 -7.63 -2.23 -28.24
CA GLU A 240 -7.10 -1.17 -29.09
C GLU A 240 -7.90 -1.12 -30.39
N ASP A 241 -7.99 -2.23 -31.12
CA ASP A 241 -8.72 -2.29 -32.38
C ASP A 241 -10.20 -1.92 -32.21
N ALA A 242 -10.83 -2.34 -31.13
CA ALA A 242 -12.21 -1.98 -30.83
C ALA A 242 -12.39 -0.48 -30.56
N LEU A 243 -11.46 0.15 -29.83
CA LEU A 243 -11.43 1.59 -29.57
C LEU A 243 -11.17 2.39 -30.87
N ARG A 244 -10.33 1.88 -31.77
CA ARG A 244 -10.11 2.42 -33.12
C ARG A 244 -11.39 2.45 -33.95
N HIS A 245 -12.12 1.33 -33.96
CA HIS A 245 -13.35 1.16 -34.73
C HIS A 245 -14.52 2.04 -34.25
N ILE A 246 -14.57 2.38 -32.95
CA ILE A 246 -15.57 3.33 -32.44
C ILE A 246 -15.15 4.80 -32.63
N GLY A 247 -14.01 5.06 -33.27
CA GLY A 247 -13.48 6.41 -33.48
C GLY A 247 -12.97 7.07 -32.20
N ARG A 248 -12.69 6.28 -31.15
CA ARG A 248 -12.17 6.75 -29.85
C ARG A 248 -10.66 6.50 -29.72
N GLU A 249 -9.95 6.85 -30.79
CA GLU A 249 -8.48 6.88 -30.86
C GLU A 249 -7.89 7.86 -29.85
N ASP A 250 -8.67 8.86 -29.42
CA ASP A 250 -8.32 9.80 -28.35
C ASP A 250 -8.02 9.09 -27.03
N ILE A 251 -8.76 8.03 -26.71
CA ILE A 251 -8.54 7.22 -25.50
C ILE A 251 -7.24 6.42 -25.65
N ILE A 252 -7.00 5.84 -26.83
CA ILE A 252 -5.76 5.12 -27.10
C ILE A 252 -4.59 6.08 -27.00
N GLN A 253 -4.66 7.27 -27.61
CA GLN A 253 -3.62 8.30 -27.56
C GLN A 253 -3.40 8.82 -26.15
N GLN A 254 -4.45 9.05 -25.36
CA GLN A 254 -4.31 9.40 -23.94
C GLN A 254 -3.67 8.26 -23.12
N CYS A 255 -3.82 7.01 -23.56
CA CYS A 255 -3.15 5.85 -22.97
C CYS A 255 -1.74 5.58 -23.53
N THR A 256 -1.44 5.97 -24.78
CA THR A 256 -0.18 5.69 -25.52
C THR A 256 0.79 6.86 -25.61
N PHE A 257 0.38 8.12 -25.48
CA PHE A 257 1.30 9.27 -25.33
C PHE A 257 2.13 9.25 -24.03
N ASN A 258 2.05 8.15 -23.27
CA ASN A 258 2.95 7.78 -22.20
C ASN A 258 4.10 6.84 -22.65
N MET A 259 4.35 6.64 -23.96
CA MET A 259 5.45 5.82 -24.50
C MET A 259 6.12 6.48 -25.73
N ASP A 260 7.46 6.51 -25.77
CA ASP A 260 8.27 7.08 -26.86
C ASP A 260 8.68 6.04 -27.92
N GLN A 261 8.95 6.53 -29.14
CA GLN A 261 9.15 5.83 -30.43
C GLN A 261 10.20 4.69 -30.48
N SER A 262 10.97 4.45 -29.42
CA SER A 262 11.99 3.38 -29.36
C SER A 262 11.41 1.97 -29.16
N ASP A 263 10.16 1.87 -28.72
CA ASP A 263 9.49 0.58 -28.44
C ASP A 263 8.93 -0.12 -29.69
N LEU A 264 8.82 0.58 -30.83
CA LEU A 264 8.27 0.03 -32.07
C LEU A 264 9.23 -0.94 -32.79
N ASP A 265 10.54 -0.81 -32.62
CA ASP A 265 11.52 -1.64 -33.33
C ASP A 265 11.64 -3.06 -32.74
N ILE A 266 11.23 -3.25 -31.48
CA ILE A 266 11.33 -4.53 -30.74
C ILE A 266 10.14 -5.46 -31.05
N LEU A 267 8.98 -4.89 -31.42
CA LEU A 267 7.74 -5.65 -31.69
C LEU A 267 7.78 -6.52 -32.96
N ASN A 268 8.69 -6.25 -33.88
CA ASN A 268 8.73 -6.94 -35.18
C ASN A 268 9.43 -8.31 -35.15
N GLU A 269 10.12 -8.66 -34.06
CA GLU A 269 10.98 -9.86 -34.02
C GLU A 269 10.34 -11.07 -33.30
N GLU A 270 9.25 -10.90 -32.55
CA GLU A 270 8.67 -11.97 -31.70
C GLU A 270 7.38 -12.65 -32.23
N LEU A 271 6.90 -12.31 -33.43
CA LEU A 271 5.73 -12.97 -34.04
C LEU A 271 6.08 -14.33 -34.68
N SER A 272 6.16 -15.40 -33.88
CA SER A 272 5.95 -16.77 -34.37
C SER A 272 5.19 -17.64 -33.36
N PRO A 273 4.24 -18.52 -33.78
CA PRO A 273 3.19 -19.02 -32.88
C PRO A 273 3.38 -20.47 -32.39
N LEU A 274 2.73 -20.83 -31.26
CA LEU A 274 2.05 -22.10 -30.87
C LEU A 274 2.12 -22.34 -29.33
N PRO A 275 1.37 -23.30 -28.73
CA PRO A 275 -0.05 -23.59 -28.84
C PRO A 275 -0.77 -23.73 -27.47
N SER A 276 -2.09 -23.86 -27.57
CA SER A 276 -3.15 -24.05 -26.58
C SER A 276 -2.99 -25.20 -25.57
N GLU A 277 -3.23 -24.93 -24.28
CA GLU A 277 -3.90 -25.83 -23.32
C GLU A 277 -3.97 -25.15 -21.94
N ARG A 278 -5.12 -24.60 -21.53
CA ARG A 278 -5.54 -24.46 -20.10
C ARG A 278 -7.04 -24.14 -19.98
N ILE A 279 -7.90 -25.11 -20.28
CA ILE A 279 -9.31 -25.11 -19.85
C ILE A 279 -9.52 -26.37 -19.00
N SER A 280 -9.20 -26.28 -17.71
CA SER A 280 -9.62 -27.27 -16.69
C SER A 280 -9.43 -26.82 -15.23
N LYS A 281 -9.01 -25.57 -14.97
CA LYS A 281 -8.80 -25.07 -13.60
C LYS A 281 -9.82 -24.03 -13.12
N ILE A 282 -10.85 -23.73 -13.92
CA ILE A 282 -11.76 -22.61 -13.67
C ILE A 282 -12.97 -22.99 -12.81
N GLU A 283 -13.38 -24.26 -12.78
CA GLU A 283 -14.59 -24.67 -12.04
C GLU A 283 -14.45 -24.67 -10.51
N THR A 284 -13.26 -24.48 -9.94
CA THR A 284 -13.07 -24.55 -8.48
C THR A 284 -13.06 -23.20 -7.76
N TYR A 285 -13.05 -22.08 -8.50
CA TYR A 285 -12.95 -20.74 -7.90
C TYR A 285 -14.28 -20.00 -7.75
N ILE A 286 -15.31 -20.35 -8.52
CA ILE A 286 -16.59 -19.60 -8.51
C ILE A 286 -17.50 -19.99 -7.33
N GLU A 287 -17.39 -21.19 -6.76
CA GLU A 287 -18.22 -21.58 -5.60
C GLU A 287 -17.79 -20.95 -4.27
N LYS A 288 -16.55 -20.43 -4.15
CA LYS A 288 -16.06 -19.93 -2.85
C LYS A 288 -16.42 -18.48 -2.54
N ASP A 289 -16.61 -17.64 -3.55
CA ASP A 289 -16.93 -16.22 -3.34
C ASP A 289 -18.44 -15.92 -3.26
N LEU A 290 -19.30 -16.87 -3.64
CA LEU A 290 -20.76 -16.75 -3.45
C LEU A 290 -21.25 -17.15 -2.05
N ILE A 291 -20.43 -17.85 -1.24
CA ILE A 291 -20.84 -18.29 0.10
C ILE A 291 -20.46 -17.29 1.21
N LYS A 292 -19.49 -16.39 0.99
CA LYS A 292 -19.05 -15.44 2.04
C LYS A 292 -19.81 -14.11 2.09
N VAL A 293 -20.70 -13.81 1.14
CA VAL A 293 -21.56 -12.62 1.23
C VAL A 293 -22.78 -12.86 2.14
N ASN A 294 -23.14 -14.11 2.44
CA ASN A 294 -24.32 -14.45 3.25
C ASN A 294 -24.03 -14.74 4.73
N SER A 295 -22.96 -14.19 5.32
CA SER A 295 -22.67 -14.41 6.74
C SER A 295 -21.99 -13.22 7.42
N CYS A 296 -22.75 -12.14 7.62
CA CYS A 296 -22.51 -11.18 8.71
C CYS A 296 -23.85 -10.57 9.19
N PRO A 297 -24.22 -10.71 10.48
CA PRO A 297 -25.53 -10.35 11.01
C PRO A 297 -25.54 -8.92 11.57
N CYS A 298 -25.65 -7.90 10.70
CA CYS A 298 -25.88 -6.52 11.16
C CYS A 298 -26.67 -5.72 10.12
N TYR A 299 -27.87 -6.15 9.74
CA TYR A 299 -28.91 -5.26 9.17
C TYR A 299 -30.29 -5.89 9.38
N VAL A 300 -30.70 -5.96 10.64
CA VAL A 300 -32.10 -6.07 11.02
C VAL A 300 -32.49 -4.72 11.62
N ILE A 301 -33.76 -4.33 11.45
CA ILE A 301 -34.44 -3.09 11.86
C ILE A 301 -34.25 -1.97 10.81
N TYR A 302 -35.15 -1.80 9.84
CA TYR A 302 -36.47 -1.19 10.04
C TYR A 302 -37.36 -1.48 8.82
N ILE A 303 -38.34 -2.39 8.91
CA ILE A 303 -39.68 -2.26 8.28
C ILE A 303 -40.66 -3.17 9.07
N ASN A 304 -41.44 -2.60 9.99
CA ASN A 304 -42.90 -2.82 10.14
C ASN A 304 -43.48 -2.17 11.42
N PHE A 305 -44.75 -1.74 11.30
CA PHE A 305 -45.66 -0.97 12.18
C PHE A 305 -45.71 0.52 11.82
N LEU A 306 -46.81 1.09 11.31
CA LEU A 306 -48.24 0.84 11.58
C LEU A 306 -49.13 1.06 10.34
N ILE A 307 -50.15 0.19 10.23
CA ILE A 307 -51.56 0.37 9.76
C ILE A 307 -51.78 1.03 8.41
#